data_AF-A0A1G4TZR7-F1
#
_entry.id   AF-A0A1G4TZR7-F1
#
_cell.length_a   1.000
_cell.length_b   1.000
_cell.length_c   1.000
_cell.angle_alpha   90.00
_cell.angle_beta   90.00
_cell.angle_gamma   90.00
#
_symmetry.space_group_name_H-M   'P 1'
#
loop_
_entity.id
_entity.type
_entity.pdbx_description
1 polymer ?
#
loop_
_entity_poly.entity_id
_entity_poly.type
_entity_poly.pdbx_seq_one_letter_code
_entity_poly.pdbx_strand_id
1 'polypeptide(L)'
;MKNKSKTNNEDVIAAYMAMYEISFNEAIIMSSRETPKERLETYLEWHAVYEHTSPILERFPMISNISIEGLACHRPCIRHRKGPLRRQRKPSNQALDTHWDWLHDRGKFGLDPYQKSTGGKILPYVSGRWRDGTPFSGVNFASQDYLSLSSHPRLVKAANDAATQFGVHSAGSAILMGNSDLSLELEKKLEGHLGFKECTLFPTGWTAGYGIVKMLAQPGDHIVMDILAHACLQEGAEASGAKIHRFPHLSNEGVERRLKRIRTSEPSSGILVVTGTLFSMDSDSPDIKEL
;
A
#
# COMPACT_ATOMS: atom_id res chain seq x y z
N MET A 1 -17.37 43.74 -2.90
CA MET A 1 -17.46 42.28 -2.66
C MET A 1 -16.11 41.69 -3.03
N LYS A 2 -15.37 41.15 -2.05
CA LYS A 2 -14.01 40.61 -2.27
C LYS A 2 -14.11 39.31 -3.07
N ASN A 3 -13.34 39.20 -4.15
CA ASN A 3 -13.12 37.97 -4.90
C ASN A 3 -12.66 36.87 -3.93
N LYS A 4 -13.57 35.93 -3.61
CA LYS A 4 -13.16 34.65 -3.02
C LYS A 4 -12.37 33.94 -4.11
N SER A 5 -11.06 33.82 -3.90
CA SER A 5 -10.19 32.85 -4.58
C SER A 5 -10.92 31.51 -4.56
N LYS A 6 -11.46 31.07 -5.68
CA LYS A 6 -11.91 29.67 -5.83
C LYS A 6 -10.67 28.83 -5.65
N THR A 7 -10.54 28.20 -4.49
CA THR A 7 -9.61 27.09 -4.32
C THR A 7 -9.90 26.13 -5.46
N ASN A 8 -8.91 25.80 -6.28
CA ASN A 8 -9.12 24.81 -7.31
C ASN A 8 -9.32 23.47 -6.57
N ASN A 9 -10.55 22.97 -6.51
CA ASN A 9 -10.86 21.74 -5.80
C ASN A 9 -10.01 20.56 -6.32
N GLU A 10 -9.51 20.63 -7.56
CA GLU A 10 -8.53 19.68 -8.10
C GLU A 10 -7.23 19.62 -7.29
N ASP A 11 -6.69 20.77 -6.88
CA ASP A 11 -5.46 20.81 -6.10
C ASP A 11 -5.69 20.28 -4.68
N VAL A 12 -6.89 20.49 -4.11
CA VAL A 12 -7.28 20.01 -2.77
C VAL A 12 -7.39 18.49 -2.76
N ILE A 13 -7.98 17.95 -3.82
CA ILE A 13 -8.16 16.52 -4.04
C ILE A 13 -6.82 15.84 -4.28
N ALA A 14 -5.96 16.42 -5.11
CA ALA A 14 -4.60 15.92 -5.30
C ALA A 14 -3.77 16.01 -4.00
N ALA A 15 -3.99 17.03 -3.17
CA ALA A 15 -3.35 17.15 -1.87
C ALA A 15 -3.83 16.07 -0.90
N TYR A 16 -5.12 15.75 -0.91
CA TYR A 16 -5.66 14.62 -0.15
C TYR A 16 -5.02 13.30 -0.63
N MET A 17 -4.94 13.04 -1.93
CA MET A 17 -4.29 11.83 -2.47
C MET A 17 -2.80 11.74 -2.10
N ALA A 18 -2.08 12.87 -2.10
CA ALA A 18 -0.67 12.93 -1.72
C ALA A 18 -0.44 12.83 -0.19
N MET A 19 -1.38 13.33 0.63
CA MET A 19 -1.30 13.25 2.10
C MET A 19 -1.68 11.87 2.64
N TYR A 20 -2.59 11.17 1.96
CA TYR A 20 -3.06 9.84 2.37
C TYR A 20 -2.30 8.69 1.71
N GLU A 21 -1.23 8.98 0.95
CA GLU A 21 -0.43 8.00 0.21
C GLU A 21 -1.30 6.83 -0.27
N ILE A 22 -2.23 7.11 -1.20
CA ILE A 22 -2.81 6.03 -1.99
C ILE A 22 -1.64 5.49 -2.82
N SER A 23 -0.90 4.54 -2.24
CA SER A 23 0.00 3.71 -2.99
C SER A 23 -0.84 3.07 -4.09
N PHE A 24 -0.65 3.52 -5.32
CA PHE A 24 -1.29 2.92 -6.50
C PHE A 24 -0.93 1.42 -6.63
N ASN A 25 0.08 0.93 -5.91
CA ASN A 25 0.35 -0.50 -5.71
C ASN A 25 -0.82 -1.26 -5.03
N GLU A 26 -1.74 -0.55 -4.38
CA GLU A 26 -2.92 -1.12 -3.71
C GLU A 26 -4.22 -0.70 -4.41
N ALA A 27 -4.16 -0.07 -5.59
CA ALA A 27 -5.34 0.23 -6.39
C ALA A 27 -5.95 -1.08 -6.92
N ILE A 28 -7.01 -1.53 -6.25
CA ILE A 28 -7.80 -2.69 -6.65
C ILE A 28 -8.58 -2.30 -7.91
N ILE A 29 -8.19 -2.92 -9.03
CA ILE A 29 -8.84 -2.75 -10.32
C ILE A 29 -10.15 -3.55 -10.31
N MET A 30 -11.30 -2.87 -10.38
CA MET A 30 -12.61 -3.50 -10.55
C MET A 30 -13.28 -3.05 -11.86
N SER A 31 -12.83 -3.52 -13.04
CA SER A 31 -13.59 -3.31 -14.28
C SER A 31 -14.21 -4.62 -14.73
N SER A 32 -15.54 -4.66 -14.79
CA SER A 32 -16.30 -5.82 -15.22
C SER A 32 -16.47 -5.94 -16.74
N ARG A 33 -15.94 -5.02 -17.58
CA ARG A 33 -16.32 -5.00 -19.02
C ARG A 33 -15.30 -4.52 -20.08
N GLU A 34 -14.06 -4.18 -19.75
CA GLU A 34 -13.10 -3.72 -20.79
C GLU A 34 -12.25 -4.86 -21.39
N THR A 35 -11.93 -4.70 -22.67
CA THR A 35 -11.09 -5.65 -23.42
C THR A 35 -9.60 -5.44 -23.11
N PRO A 36 -8.76 -6.48 -23.20
CA PRO A 36 -7.31 -6.37 -22.95
C PRO A 36 -6.55 -5.35 -23.83
N LYS A 37 -7.18 -4.90 -24.92
CA LYS A 37 -6.65 -3.91 -25.87
C LYS A 37 -6.83 -2.49 -25.33
N GLU A 38 -8.02 -2.17 -24.83
CA GLU A 38 -8.34 -0.87 -24.21
C GLU A 38 -7.45 -0.64 -22.97
N ARG A 39 -7.22 -1.69 -22.17
CA ARG A 39 -6.30 -1.63 -21.02
C ARG A 39 -4.83 -1.34 -21.40
N LEU A 40 -4.38 -1.82 -22.56
CA LEU A 40 -3.01 -1.61 -23.03
C LEU A 40 -2.85 -0.22 -23.64
N GLU A 41 -3.85 0.29 -24.34
CA GLU A 41 -3.84 1.64 -24.93
C GLU A 41 -3.81 2.72 -23.84
N THR A 42 -4.61 2.58 -22.77
CA THR A 42 -4.57 3.48 -21.61
C THR A 42 -3.22 3.43 -20.87
N TYR A 43 -2.61 2.25 -20.76
CA TYR A 43 -1.28 2.09 -20.16
C TYR A 43 -0.16 2.73 -21.01
N LEU A 44 -0.27 2.65 -22.34
CA LEU A 44 0.70 3.24 -23.27
C LEU A 44 0.55 4.76 -23.41
N GLU A 45 -0.67 5.30 -23.36
CA GLU A 45 -0.92 6.74 -23.25
C GLU A 45 -0.32 7.31 -21.96
N TRP A 46 -0.32 6.53 -20.86
CA TRP A 46 0.32 6.89 -19.60
C TRP A 46 1.85 6.93 -19.70
N HIS A 47 2.48 5.99 -20.43
CA HIS A 47 3.94 5.99 -20.69
C HIS A 47 4.39 7.14 -21.59
N ALA A 48 3.58 7.56 -22.56
CA ALA A 48 3.90 8.70 -23.42
C ALA A 48 3.99 10.03 -22.65
N VAL A 49 3.25 10.16 -21.54
CA VAL A 49 3.37 11.30 -20.61
C VAL A 49 4.69 11.24 -19.80
N TYR A 50 5.23 10.04 -19.58
CA TYR A 50 6.52 9.82 -18.88
C TYR A 50 7.74 10.18 -19.74
N GLU A 51 7.73 9.91 -21.05
CA GLU A 51 8.87 10.25 -21.93
C GLU A 51 9.06 11.76 -22.15
N HIS A 52 8.01 12.57 -22.00
CA HIS A 52 8.08 14.02 -22.27
C HIS A 52 8.24 14.90 -21.03
N THR A 53 8.27 14.33 -19.82
CA THR A 53 8.25 15.12 -18.57
C THR A 53 9.55 15.09 -17.76
N SER A 54 10.58 14.31 -18.14
CA SER A 54 11.80 14.21 -17.33
C SER A 54 13.11 14.34 -18.12
N PRO A 55 13.72 15.55 -18.16
CA PRO A 55 15.10 15.76 -18.62
C PRO A 55 16.17 15.07 -17.74
N ILE A 56 15.77 14.41 -16.65
CA ILE A 56 16.66 13.76 -15.68
C ILE A 56 17.16 12.40 -16.18
N LEU A 57 16.39 11.69 -17.01
CA LEU A 57 16.77 10.37 -17.52
C LEU A 57 17.92 10.43 -18.54
N GLU A 58 18.13 11.56 -19.20
CA GLU A 58 19.28 11.75 -20.11
C GLU A 58 20.62 11.98 -19.38
N ARG A 59 20.60 12.28 -18.08
CA ARG A 59 21.80 12.74 -17.33
C ARG A 59 22.49 11.68 -16.47
N PHE A 60 21.92 10.50 -16.30
CA PHE A 60 22.49 9.46 -15.45
C PHE A 60 22.54 8.11 -16.17
N PRO A 61 23.70 7.70 -16.73
CA PRO A 61 23.85 6.33 -17.21
C PRO A 61 23.71 5.37 -16.01
N MET A 62 22.74 4.45 -16.10
CA MET A 62 22.52 3.38 -15.13
C MET A 62 23.83 2.61 -14.90
N ILE A 63 24.42 2.77 -13.71
CA ILE A 63 25.60 2.00 -13.29
C ILE A 63 25.13 0.58 -12.97
N SER A 64 25.33 -0.35 -13.92
CA SER A 64 24.81 -1.71 -13.89
C SER A 64 25.64 -2.73 -13.09
N ASN A 65 26.64 -2.31 -12.31
CA ASN A 65 27.59 -3.24 -11.68
C ASN A 65 27.65 -3.10 -10.15
N ILE A 66 26.57 -3.48 -9.46
CA ILE A 66 26.63 -3.82 -8.03
C ILE A 66 26.46 -5.35 -7.93
N SER A 67 27.53 -6.06 -7.56
CA SER A 67 27.49 -7.51 -7.29
C SER A 67 26.91 -7.76 -5.89
N ILE A 68 25.95 -8.68 -5.80
CA ILE A 68 25.24 -9.09 -4.56
C ILE A 68 25.90 -10.34 -3.92
N GLU A 69 27.06 -10.77 -4.41
CA GLU A 69 27.77 -11.93 -3.86
C GLU A 69 28.34 -11.62 -2.47
N GLY A 70 27.57 -11.92 -1.42
CA GLY A 70 27.99 -11.81 -0.03
C GLY A 70 26.89 -11.89 1.03
N LEU A 71 25.61 -11.72 0.66
CA LEU A 71 24.49 -11.75 1.61
C LEU A 71 23.86 -13.15 1.75
N ALA A 72 24.61 -14.09 2.35
CA ALA A 72 24.02 -15.36 2.77
C ALA A 72 23.30 -15.18 4.13
N CYS A 73 21.97 -15.25 4.14
CA CYS A 73 21.18 -15.31 5.37
C CYS A 73 21.17 -16.75 5.92
N HIS A 74 22.01 -17.01 6.93
CA HIS A 74 22.02 -18.28 7.67
C HIS A 74 21.20 -18.20 8.96
N ARG A 75 19.87 -18.14 8.87
CA ARG A 75 18.99 -18.36 10.04
C ARG A 75 17.84 -19.32 9.74
N PRO A 76 17.51 -20.25 10.66
CA PRO A 76 16.41 -21.18 10.48
C PRO A 76 15.06 -20.47 10.66
N CYS A 77 14.14 -20.64 9.71
CA CYS A 77 12.76 -20.16 9.79
C CYS A 77 12.05 -20.73 11.02
N ILE A 78 11.53 -19.86 11.89
CA ILE A 78 10.69 -20.26 13.01
C ILE A 78 9.34 -20.74 12.44
N ARG A 79 9.08 -22.05 12.51
CA ARG A 79 7.77 -22.63 12.17
C ARG A 79 6.73 -22.22 13.22
N HIS A 80 5.70 -21.46 12.83
CA HIS A 80 4.53 -21.24 13.66
C HIS A 80 3.81 -22.56 13.96
N ARG A 81 3.79 -22.99 15.23
CA ARG A 81 2.97 -24.12 15.70
C ARG A 81 1.52 -23.65 15.85
N LYS A 82 0.58 -24.29 15.15
CA LYS A 82 -0.86 -24.17 15.39
C LYS A 82 -1.20 -24.91 16.70
N GLY A 83 -1.59 -24.16 17.73
CA GLY A 83 -2.15 -24.68 18.99
C GLY A 83 -3.26 -23.75 19.48
N PRO A 84 -4.22 -24.24 20.29
CA PRO A 84 -5.35 -23.44 20.74
C PRO A 84 -4.88 -22.24 21.57
N LEU A 85 -5.59 -21.11 21.45
CA LEU A 85 -5.32 -19.83 22.11
C LEU A 85 -5.15 -20.03 23.62
N ARG A 86 -3.90 -20.20 24.04
CA ARG A 86 -3.52 -20.26 25.46
C ARG A 86 -3.79 -18.88 26.01
N ARG A 87 -4.59 -18.78 27.09
CA ARG A 87 -4.77 -17.54 27.88
C ARG A 87 -3.42 -16.82 27.96
N GLN A 88 -3.31 -15.65 27.31
CA GLN A 88 -2.09 -14.86 27.38
C GLN A 88 -1.86 -14.53 28.87
N ARG A 89 -0.87 -15.18 29.48
CA ARG A 89 -0.37 -14.76 30.79
C ARG A 89 0.09 -13.32 30.62
N LYS A 90 -0.36 -12.41 31.49
CA LYS A 90 0.24 -11.08 31.58
C LYS A 90 1.76 -11.29 31.65
N PRO A 91 2.55 -10.71 30.72
CA PRO A 91 3.99 -10.83 30.78
C PRO A 91 4.44 -10.32 32.15
N SER A 92 5.32 -11.06 32.82
CA SER A 92 5.97 -10.55 34.03
C SER A 92 6.82 -9.33 33.65
N ASN A 93 7.08 -8.42 34.60
CA ASN A 93 7.95 -7.26 34.34
C ASN A 93 9.31 -7.68 33.77
N GLN A 94 9.85 -8.82 34.21
CA GLN A 94 11.09 -9.40 33.68
C GLN A 94 11.04 -9.75 32.18
N ALA A 95 9.87 -10.14 31.65
CA ALA A 95 9.67 -10.37 30.22
C ALA A 95 9.57 -9.06 29.41
N LEU A 96 9.17 -7.95 30.07
CA LEU A 96 9.21 -6.61 29.48
C LEU A 96 10.65 -6.06 29.50
N ASP A 97 11.40 -6.27 30.58
CA ASP A 97 12.80 -5.81 30.71
C ASP A 97 13.68 -6.44 29.62
N THR A 98 13.55 -7.75 29.41
CA THR A 98 14.25 -8.48 28.32
C THR A 98 13.85 -8.02 26.91
N HIS A 99 12.63 -7.51 26.73
CA HIS A 99 12.19 -6.93 25.45
C HIS A 99 12.89 -5.58 25.19
N TRP A 100 13.03 -4.76 26.22
CA TRP A 100 13.74 -3.48 26.11
C TRP A 100 15.23 -3.67 25.87
N ASP A 101 15.88 -4.62 26.55
CA ASP A 101 17.29 -4.95 26.31
C ASP A 101 17.51 -5.38 24.85
N TRP A 102 16.64 -6.24 24.33
CA TRP A 102 16.68 -6.66 22.93
C TRP A 102 16.53 -5.49 21.95
N LEU A 103 15.61 -4.55 22.22
CA LEU A 103 15.41 -3.36 21.38
C LEU A 103 16.64 -2.43 21.43
N HIS A 104 17.18 -2.19 22.63
CA HIS A 104 18.38 -1.37 22.82
C HIS A 104 19.59 -1.97 22.12
N ASP A 105 19.80 -3.27 22.20
CA ASP A 105 20.92 -3.95 21.56
C ASP A 105 20.83 -3.85 20.04
N ARG A 106 19.66 -4.06 19.44
CA ARG A 106 19.46 -3.79 18.01
C ARG A 106 19.82 -2.35 17.67
N GLY A 107 19.50 -1.42 18.57
CA GLY A 107 19.87 -0.03 18.40
C GLY A 107 21.38 0.21 18.40
N LYS A 108 22.11 -0.39 19.36
CA LYS A 108 23.57 -0.32 19.45
C LYS A 108 24.27 -0.90 18.21
N PHE A 109 23.71 -1.95 17.63
CA PHE A 109 24.27 -2.61 16.45
C PHE A 109 23.76 -2.05 15.11
N GLY A 110 22.96 -0.98 15.11
CA GLY A 110 22.40 -0.39 13.88
C GLY A 110 21.43 -1.32 13.13
N LEU A 111 20.84 -2.29 13.84
CA LEU A 111 19.91 -3.28 13.30
C LEU A 111 18.44 -2.93 13.57
N ASP A 112 18.17 -1.84 14.28
CA ASP A 112 16.80 -1.41 14.56
C ASP A 112 16.29 -0.48 13.43
N PRO A 113 15.30 -0.93 12.64
CA PRO A 113 14.77 -0.14 11.52
C PRO A 113 14.04 1.12 12.00
N TYR A 114 13.63 1.19 13.26
CA TYR A 114 12.87 2.30 13.84
C TYR A 114 13.77 3.35 14.53
N GLN A 115 15.06 3.40 14.18
CA GLN A 115 15.99 4.38 14.77
C GLN A 115 16.00 5.72 14.07
N LYS A 116 15.50 5.82 12.84
CA LYS A 116 15.61 7.03 12.02
C LYS A 116 14.37 7.90 12.19
N SER A 117 14.58 9.20 12.34
CA SER A 117 13.54 10.23 12.32
C SER A 117 13.91 11.30 11.30
N THR A 118 12.95 11.72 10.47
CA THR A 118 13.15 12.78 9.48
C THR A 118 12.92 14.15 10.11
N GLY A 119 13.79 15.12 9.84
CA GLY A 119 13.75 16.45 10.46
C GLY A 119 12.91 17.49 9.71
N GLY A 120 12.26 17.13 8.61
CA GLY A 120 11.53 18.07 7.76
C GLY A 120 10.74 17.38 6.65
N LYS A 121 10.47 18.12 5.58
CA LYS A 121 9.80 17.61 4.38
C LYS A 121 10.52 16.39 3.81
N ILE A 122 9.76 15.46 3.26
CA ILE A 122 10.31 14.35 2.49
C ILE A 122 10.74 14.89 1.14
N LEU A 123 12.05 14.85 0.88
CA LEU A 123 12.70 15.39 -0.30
C LEU A 123 13.72 14.38 -0.82
N PRO A 124 14.22 14.55 -2.07
CA PRO A 124 15.30 13.72 -2.63
C PRO A 124 16.59 13.74 -1.80
N TYR A 125 16.81 14.81 -1.02
CA TYR A 125 17.84 14.88 0.00
C TYR A 125 17.17 15.07 1.36
N VAL A 126 17.45 14.18 2.32
CA VAL A 126 16.83 14.18 3.64
C VAL A 126 17.87 14.39 4.72
N SER A 127 17.49 15.14 5.74
CA SER A 127 18.22 15.24 7.00
C SER A 127 17.34 14.71 8.13
N GLY A 128 17.96 14.06 9.11
CA GLY A 128 17.25 13.44 10.20
C GLY A 128 18.13 13.19 11.41
N ARG A 129 17.59 12.43 12.36
CA ARG A 129 18.30 12.00 13.56
C ARG A 129 18.09 10.52 13.80
N TRP A 130 19.12 9.86 14.29
CA TRP A 130 19.02 8.56 14.93
C TRP A 130 18.34 8.71 16.30
N ARG A 131 17.90 7.59 16.89
CA ARG A 131 17.20 7.56 18.19
C ARG A 131 18.04 8.17 19.32
N ASP A 132 19.35 8.02 19.26
CA ASP A 132 20.30 8.60 20.21
C ASP A 132 20.53 10.12 20.00
N GLY A 133 19.85 10.71 19.02
CA GLY A 133 19.95 12.14 18.68
C GLY A 133 21.03 12.48 17.66
N THR A 134 21.88 11.52 17.29
CA THR A 134 22.95 11.69 16.30
C THR A 134 22.35 12.13 14.96
N PRO A 135 22.81 13.23 14.35
CA PRO A 135 22.26 13.70 13.07
C PRO A 135 22.73 12.82 11.90
N PHE A 136 21.91 12.73 10.85
CA PHE A 136 22.31 12.18 9.55
C PHE A 136 21.75 13.02 8.41
N SER A 137 22.38 12.93 7.24
CA SER A 137 21.89 13.53 5.99
C SER A 137 22.36 12.75 4.77
N GLY A 138 21.55 12.71 3.72
CA GLY A 138 21.92 12.05 2.47
C GLY A 138 20.81 12.02 1.43
N VAL A 139 21.10 11.36 0.31
CA VAL A 139 20.11 11.10 -0.74
C VAL A 139 19.07 10.11 -0.21
N ASN A 140 17.80 10.39 -0.48
CA ASN A 140 16.66 9.64 0.04
C ASN A 140 16.20 8.58 -0.96
N PHE A 141 16.73 7.37 -0.82
CA PHE A 141 16.28 6.18 -1.57
C PHE A 141 15.23 5.35 -0.83
N ALA A 142 14.72 5.83 0.31
CA ALA A 142 13.84 5.08 1.19
C ALA A 142 12.39 5.60 1.20
N SER A 143 12.11 6.68 0.47
CA SER A 143 10.76 7.25 0.38
C SER A 143 9.91 6.51 -0.65
N GLN A 144 8.61 6.45 -0.38
CA GLN A 144 7.59 5.99 -1.32
C GLN A 144 6.92 7.15 -2.08
N ASP A 145 7.40 8.39 -1.91
CA ASP A 145 6.94 9.55 -2.66
C ASP A 145 7.62 9.61 -4.05
N TYR A 146 7.28 8.63 -4.89
CA TYR A 146 7.91 8.41 -6.20
C TYR A 146 7.89 9.64 -7.12
N LEU A 147 6.86 10.47 -6.97
CA LEU A 147 6.64 11.67 -7.79
C LEU A 147 6.91 12.97 -7.03
N SER A 148 7.42 12.91 -5.80
CA SER A 148 7.66 14.07 -4.94
C SER A 148 6.41 14.96 -4.73
N LEU A 149 5.22 14.37 -4.75
CA LEU A 149 3.95 15.10 -4.67
C LEU A 149 3.69 15.61 -3.25
N SER A 150 4.15 14.91 -2.21
CA SER A 150 3.92 15.31 -0.81
C SER A 150 4.44 16.73 -0.50
N SER A 151 5.47 17.18 -1.22
CA SER A 151 6.09 18.49 -1.06
C SER A 151 5.72 19.49 -2.15
N HIS A 152 4.87 19.11 -3.12
CA HIS A 152 4.53 19.95 -4.26
C HIS A 152 3.77 21.23 -3.82
N PRO A 153 4.21 22.45 -4.21
CA PRO A 153 3.66 23.70 -3.68
C PRO A 153 2.16 23.88 -3.86
N ARG A 154 1.60 23.43 -5.00
CA ARG A 154 0.14 23.47 -5.25
C ARG A 154 -0.63 22.61 -4.25
N LEU A 155 -0.10 21.43 -3.91
CA LEU A 155 -0.75 20.49 -3.00
C LEU A 155 -0.68 20.99 -1.56
N VAL A 156 0.48 21.49 -1.15
CA VAL A 156 0.65 22.13 0.17
C VAL A 156 -0.32 23.30 0.33
N LYS A 157 -0.44 24.16 -0.69
CA LYS A 157 -1.39 25.28 -0.67
C LYS A 157 -2.82 24.77 -0.50
N ALA A 158 -3.21 23.77 -1.30
CA ALA A 158 -4.57 23.28 -1.29
C ALA A 158 -4.94 22.55 0.02
N ALA A 159 -4.01 21.81 0.62
CA ALA A 159 -4.18 21.26 1.97
C ALA A 159 -4.43 22.35 3.02
N ASN A 160 -3.66 23.46 2.97
CA ASN A 160 -3.87 24.60 3.87
C ASN A 160 -5.23 25.30 3.65
N ASP A 161 -5.62 25.48 2.38
CA ASP A 161 -6.91 26.07 2.04
C ASP A 161 -8.06 25.18 2.53
N ALA A 162 -7.95 23.86 2.36
CA ALA A 162 -8.93 22.89 2.84
C ALA A 162 -9.03 22.89 4.37
N ALA A 163 -7.90 22.89 5.09
CA ALA A 163 -7.89 22.98 6.54
C ALA A 163 -8.51 24.29 7.05
N THR A 164 -8.31 25.39 6.32
CA THR A 164 -8.92 26.69 6.64
C THR A 164 -10.44 26.69 6.43
N GLN A 165 -10.91 26.01 5.38
CA GLN A 165 -12.32 26.01 4.99
C GLN A 165 -13.16 24.97 5.74
N PHE A 166 -12.64 23.76 5.91
CA PHE A 166 -13.37 22.60 6.45
C PHE A 166 -12.93 22.22 7.86
N GLY A 167 -11.83 22.81 8.36
CA GLY A 167 -11.20 22.38 9.61
C GLY A 167 -10.39 21.10 9.44
N VAL A 168 -9.83 20.61 10.55
CA VAL A 168 -8.91 19.46 10.57
C VAL A 168 -9.59 18.12 10.92
N HIS A 169 -10.89 18.13 11.22
CA HIS A 169 -11.62 16.95 11.67
C HIS A 169 -12.87 16.73 10.83
N SER A 170 -13.09 15.49 10.39
CA SER A 170 -14.26 15.06 9.63
C SER A 170 -15.60 15.03 10.41
N ALA A 171 -15.67 15.45 11.67
CA ALA A 171 -16.81 15.26 12.59
C ALA A 171 -17.29 13.81 12.89
N GLY A 172 -16.83 12.77 12.18
CA GLY A 172 -17.21 11.38 12.47
C GLY A 172 -16.80 10.36 11.40
N SER A 173 -17.41 9.16 11.46
CA SER A 173 -17.30 8.13 10.42
C SER A 173 -18.16 8.46 9.20
N ALA A 174 -17.78 7.96 8.02
CA ALA A 174 -18.48 8.25 6.76
C ALA A 174 -19.98 7.90 6.78
N ILE A 175 -20.38 6.86 7.53
CA ILE A 175 -21.78 6.45 7.68
C ILE A 175 -22.62 7.41 8.53
N LEU A 176 -21.97 8.25 9.34
CA LEU A 176 -22.64 9.27 10.16
C LEU A 176 -22.44 10.65 9.51
N MET A 177 -21.68 11.53 10.15
CA MET A 177 -21.40 12.89 9.68
C MET A 177 -19.98 13.06 9.14
N GLY A 178 -19.28 11.94 8.88
CA GLY A 178 -17.88 11.90 8.47
C GLY A 178 -17.59 12.13 6.99
N ASN A 179 -18.62 11.99 6.15
CA ASN A 179 -18.44 12.05 4.71
C ASN A 179 -18.60 13.48 4.22
N SER A 180 -17.49 14.11 3.84
CA SER A 180 -17.46 15.52 3.44
C SER A 180 -17.70 15.70 1.95
N ASP A 181 -18.12 16.89 1.53
CA ASP A 181 -18.22 17.25 0.11
C ASP A 181 -16.89 17.04 -0.64
N LEU A 182 -15.75 17.27 0.03
CA LEU A 182 -14.42 16.99 -0.54
C LEU A 182 -14.19 15.50 -0.79
N SER A 183 -14.64 14.65 0.13
CA SER A 183 -14.53 13.19 0.01
C SER A 183 -15.35 12.68 -1.16
N LEU A 184 -16.60 13.16 -1.29
CA LEU A 184 -17.50 12.82 -2.40
C LEU A 184 -16.96 13.31 -3.75
N GLU A 185 -16.40 14.52 -3.81
CA GLU A 185 -15.81 15.05 -5.05
C GLU A 185 -14.56 14.24 -5.46
N LEU A 186 -13.73 13.84 -4.50
CA LEU A 186 -12.57 12.97 -4.76
C LEU A 186 -13.03 11.60 -5.28
N GLU A 187 -14.02 10.96 -4.67
CA GLU A 187 -14.58 9.68 -5.16
C GLU A 187 -15.04 9.80 -6.60
N LYS A 188 -15.79 10.86 -6.94
CA LYS A 188 -16.29 11.10 -8.30
C LYS A 188 -15.17 11.35 -9.31
N LYS A 189 -14.09 12.05 -8.92
CA LYS A 189 -12.92 12.22 -9.80
C LYS A 189 -12.16 10.91 -9.98
N LEU A 190 -12.05 10.09 -8.93
CA LEU A 190 -11.43 8.77 -9.00
C LEU A 190 -12.22 7.82 -9.89
N GLU A 191 -13.55 7.82 -9.81
CA GLU A 191 -14.42 7.07 -10.73
C GLU A 191 -14.11 7.39 -12.19
N GLY A 192 -14.10 8.68 -12.55
CA GLY A 192 -13.79 9.12 -13.91
C GLY A 192 -12.35 8.83 -14.34
N HIS A 193 -11.39 8.98 -13.42
CA HIS A 193 -9.97 8.74 -13.72
C HIS A 193 -9.63 7.26 -13.87
N LEU A 194 -10.21 6.41 -13.02
CA LEU A 194 -9.95 4.97 -13.01
C LEU A 194 -10.87 4.18 -13.95
N GLY A 195 -11.88 4.83 -14.53
CA GLY A 195 -12.88 4.16 -15.37
C GLY A 195 -13.86 3.27 -14.60
N PHE A 196 -14.00 3.47 -13.27
CA PHE A 196 -14.91 2.70 -12.44
C PHE A 196 -16.25 3.41 -12.23
N LYS A 197 -17.32 2.61 -12.14
CA LYS A 197 -18.68 3.13 -11.92
C LYS A 197 -18.82 3.82 -10.55
N GLU A 198 -18.18 3.24 -9.54
CA GLU A 198 -18.26 3.68 -8.15
C GLU A 198 -16.88 3.56 -7.50
N CYS A 199 -16.53 4.51 -6.65
CA CYS A 199 -15.31 4.51 -5.84
C CYS A 199 -15.70 4.81 -4.39
N THR A 200 -14.94 4.26 -3.44
CA THR A 200 -15.13 4.55 -2.02
C THR A 200 -13.80 4.76 -1.35
N LEU A 201 -13.69 5.83 -0.56
CA LEU A 201 -12.47 6.16 0.16
C LEU A 201 -12.34 5.39 1.47
N PHE A 202 -11.10 4.99 1.74
CA PHE A 202 -10.68 4.45 3.03
C PHE A 202 -9.60 5.36 3.64
N PRO A 203 -9.46 5.39 4.98
CA PRO A 203 -8.43 6.21 5.62
C PRO A 203 -7.00 5.85 5.22
N THR A 204 -6.74 4.59 4.89
CA THR A 204 -5.44 4.10 4.40
C THR A 204 -5.62 2.97 3.39
N GLY A 205 -4.63 2.76 2.52
CA GLY A 205 -4.61 1.61 1.61
C GLY A 205 -4.61 0.26 2.35
N TRP A 206 -3.97 0.17 3.52
CA TRP A 206 -4.08 -0.99 4.41
C TRP A 206 -5.54 -1.29 4.80
N THR A 207 -6.31 -0.28 5.22
CA THR A 207 -7.72 -0.49 5.59
C THR A 207 -8.60 -0.83 4.39
N ALA A 208 -8.29 -0.31 3.20
CA ALA A 208 -8.96 -0.69 1.96
C ALA A 208 -8.72 -2.17 1.64
N GLY A 209 -7.45 -2.61 1.61
CA GLY A 209 -7.06 -3.99 1.32
C GLY A 209 -7.58 -4.99 2.36
N TYR A 210 -7.57 -4.63 3.64
CA TYR A 210 -8.19 -5.44 4.69
C TYR A 210 -9.71 -5.54 4.50
N GLY A 211 -10.38 -4.39 4.32
CA GLY A 211 -11.84 -4.28 4.28
C GLY A 211 -12.45 -5.02 3.09
N ILE A 212 -11.86 -4.88 1.91
CA ILE A 212 -12.38 -5.47 0.67
C ILE A 212 -12.30 -6.99 0.67
N VAL A 213 -11.18 -7.59 1.10
CA VAL A 213 -11.02 -9.04 1.16
C VAL A 213 -11.98 -9.63 2.21
N LYS A 214 -12.06 -9.00 3.38
CA LYS A 214 -12.97 -9.40 4.44
C LYS A 214 -14.45 -9.30 4.04
N MET A 215 -14.80 -8.30 3.24
CA MET A 215 -16.18 -8.08 2.81
C MET A 215 -16.61 -9.05 1.71
N LEU A 216 -15.75 -9.26 0.70
CA LEU A 216 -16.08 -10.08 -0.47
C LEU A 216 -16.09 -11.59 -0.17
N ALA A 217 -15.25 -12.06 0.74
CA ALA A 217 -15.20 -13.47 1.11
C ALA A 217 -15.94 -13.71 2.43
N GLN A 218 -16.80 -14.74 2.47
CA GLN A 218 -17.59 -15.10 3.64
C GLN A 218 -17.27 -16.52 4.12
N PRO A 219 -17.70 -16.93 5.33
CA PRO A 219 -17.60 -18.30 5.78
C PRO A 219 -18.28 -19.26 4.78
N GLY A 220 -17.52 -20.22 4.26
CA GLY A 220 -17.96 -21.13 3.20
C GLY A 220 -17.32 -20.87 1.83
N ASP A 221 -16.77 -19.67 1.62
CA ASP A 221 -16.00 -19.34 0.43
C ASP A 221 -14.54 -19.77 0.53
N HIS A 222 -13.83 -19.62 -0.59
CA HIS A 222 -12.41 -19.90 -0.69
C HIS A 222 -11.64 -18.66 -1.13
N ILE A 223 -10.47 -18.45 -0.52
CA ILE A 223 -9.52 -17.44 -0.94
C ILE A 223 -8.29 -18.15 -1.50
N VAL A 224 -7.90 -17.86 -2.74
CA VAL A 224 -6.68 -18.35 -3.38
C VAL A 224 -5.70 -17.18 -3.47
N MET A 225 -4.64 -17.20 -2.66
CA MET A 225 -3.82 -16.00 -2.42
C MET A 225 -2.33 -16.25 -2.64
N ASP A 226 -1.64 -15.30 -3.26
CA ASP A 226 -0.19 -15.31 -3.41
C ASP A 226 0.46 -15.31 -2.02
N ILE A 227 1.49 -16.15 -1.81
CA ILE A 227 2.15 -16.25 -0.51
C ILE A 227 2.81 -14.94 -0.05
N LEU A 228 3.14 -14.03 -0.98
CA LEU A 228 3.73 -12.72 -0.73
C LEU A 228 2.72 -11.57 -0.80
N ALA A 229 1.42 -11.85 -0.90
CA ALA A 229 0.39 -10.82 -0.89
C ALA A 229 0.54 -9.90 0.34
N HIS A 230 0.28 -8.60 0.18
CA HIS A 230 0.52 -7.61 1.22
C HIS A 230 -0.22 -7.96 2.53
N ALA A 231 0.36 -7.58 3.68
CA ALA A 231 -0.14 -7.98 4.99
C ALA A 231 -1.61 -7.59 5.21
N CYS A 232 -2.06 -6.45 4.67
CA CYS A 232 -3.48 -6.05 4.76
C CYS A 232 -4.43 -7.08 4.15
N LEU A 233 -4.06 -7.65 3.01
CA LEU A 233 -4.85 -8.66 2.29
C LEU A 233 -4.87 -9.98 3.08
N GLN A 234 -3.71 -10.38 3.63
CA GLN A 234 -3.61 -11.59 4.44
C GLN A 234 -4.47 -11.49 5.71
N GLU A 235 -4.39 -10.37 6.42
CA GLU A 235 -5.20 -10.10 7.63
C GLU A 235 -6.69 -10.03 7.28
N GLY A 236 -7.06 -9.44 6.14
CA GLY A 236 -8.43 -9.43 5.63
C GLY A 236 -8.95 -10.83 5.33
N ALA A 237 -8.12 -11.67 4.71
CA ALA A 237 -8.44 -13.07 4.43
C ALA A 237 -8.62 -13.88 5.71
N GLU A 238 -7.76 -13.70 6.71
CA GLU A 238 -7.88 -14.39 8.00
C GLU A 238 -9.13 -13.94 8.77
N ALA A 239 -9.48 -12.65 8.70
CA ALA A 239 -10.68 -12.10 9.33
C ALA A 239 -12.00 -12.48 8.63
N SER A 240 -11.96 -12.93 7.36
CA SER A 240 -13.15 -13.30 6.58
C SER A 240 -13.82 -14.60 7.04
N GLY A 241 -13.07 -15.51 7.66
CA GLY A 241 -13.52 -16.86 7.98
C GLY A 241 -13.61 -17.81 6.76
N ALA A 242 -13.20 -17.37 5.57
CA ALA A 242 -13.11 -18.20 4.37
C ALA A 242 -11.96 -19.22 4.45
N LYS A 243 -12.01 -20.24 3.59
CA LYS A 243 -10.95 -21.25 3.46
C LYS A 243 -9.79 -20.68 2.64
N ILE A 244 -8.65 -20.44 3.28
CA ILE A 244 -7.47 -19.81 2.64
C ILE A 244 -6.54 -20.87 2.02
N HIS A 245 -6.22 -20.69 0.74
CA HIS A 245 -5.32 -21.52 -0.05
C HIS A 245 -4.18 -20.66 -0.60
N ARG A 246 -2.98 -20.83 -0.08
CA ARG A 246 -1.80 -20.11 -0.60
C ARG A 246 -1.20 -20.82 -1.81
N PHE A 247 -0.79 -20.06 -2.81
CA PHE A 247 -0.03 -20.53 -3.98
C PHE A 247 1.38 -19.90 -4.01
N PRO A 248 2.37 -20.57 -4.64
CA PRO A 248 3.72 -20.02 -4.75
C PRO A 248 3.72 -18.68 -5.48
N HIS A 249 4.63 -17.78 -5.12
CA HIS A 249 4.70 -16.44 -5.67
C HIS A 249 4.71 -16.45 -7.22
N LEU A 250 3.86 -15.62 -7.84
CA LEU A 250 3.70 -15.47 -9.30
C LEU A 250 3.43 -16.79 -10.06
N SER A 251 2.79 -17.78 -9.42
CA SER A 251 2.55 -19.10 -10.01
C SER A 251 1.12 -19.29 -10.51
N ASN A 252 0.89 -19.03 -11.80
CA ASN A 252 -0.39 -19.31 -12.46
C ASN A 252 -0.79 -20.79 -12.39
N GLU A 253 0.18 -21.71 -12.53
CA GLU A 253 -0.04 -23.14 -12.30
C GLU A 253 -0.47 -23.44 -10.86
N GLY A 254 0.08 -22.68 -9.89
CA GLY A 254 -0.32 -22.73 -8.49
C GLY A 254 -1.80 -22.36 -8.32
N VAL A 255 -2.21 -21.25 -8.92
CA VAL A 255 -3.60 -20.78 -8.95
C VAL A 255 -4.51 -21.83 -9.58
N GLU A 256 -4.20 -22.28 -10.80
CA GLU A 256 -5.01 -23.23 -11.57
C GLU A 256 -5.24 -24.54 -10.79
N ARG A 257 -4.20 -25.10 -10.16
CA ARG A 257 -4.32 -26.30 -9.34
C ARG A 257 -5.25 -26.11 -8.15
N ARG A 258 -5.23 -24.95 -7.49
CA ARG A 258 -6.16 -24.65 -6.38
C ARG A 258 -7.59 -24.52 -6.88
N LEU A 259 -7.80 -23.79 -7.97
CA LEU A 259 -9.12 -23.59 -8.57
C LEU A 259 -9.76 -24.92 -8.97
N LYS A 260 -9.03 -25.78 -9.70
CA LYS A 260 -9.50 -27.12 -10.10
C LYS A 260 -9.93 -27.94 -8.88
N ARG A 261 -9.07 -28.00 -7.85
CA ARG A 261 -9.36 -28.77 -6.63
C ARG A 261 -10.60 -28.28 -5.91
N ILE A 262 -10.75 -26.96 -5.76
CA ILE A 262 -11.93 -26.36 -5.11
C ILE A 262 -13.18 -26.67 -5.91
N ARG A 263 -13.17 -26.49 -7.23
CA ARG A 263 -14.34 -26.75 -8.08
C ARG A 263 -14.73 -28.22 -8.13
N THR A 264 -13.80 -29.15 -7.98
CA THR A 264 -14.11 -30.59 -7.85
C THR A 264 -14.80 -30.92 -6.53
N SER A 265 -14.38 -30.33 -5.41
CA SER A 265 -14.94 -30.66 -4.09
C SER A 265 -16.17 -29.82 -3.72
N GLU A 266 -16.20 -28.55 -4.13
CA GLU A 266 -17.19 -27.54 -3.74
C GLU A 266 -17.58 -26.71 -4.99
N PRO A 267 -18.32 -27.32 -5.95
CA PRO A 267 -18.56 -26.74 -7.27
C PRO A 267 -19.31 -25.40 -7.23
N SER A 268 -20.11 -25.15 -6.19
CA SER A 268 -20.92 -23.94 -6.04
C SER A 268 -20.35 -22.88 -5.09
N SER A 269 -19.18 -23.08 -4.49
CA SER A 269 -18.62 -22.11 -3.52
C SER A 269 -18.06 -20.85 -4.21
N GLY A 270 -18.07 -19.72 -3.52
CA GLY A 270 -17.37 -18.52 -3.96
C GLY A 270 -15.86 -18.73 -3.93
N ILE A 271 -15.15 -18.16 -4.91
CA ILE A 271 -13.68 -18.16 -4.92
C ILE A 271 -13.20 -16.74 -5.22
N LEU A 272 -12.38 -16.21 -4.31
CA LEU A 272 -11.67 -14.94 -4.48
C LEU A 272 -10.19 -15.23 -4.72
N VAL A 273 -9.65 -14.82 -5.87
CA VAL A 273 -8.21 -14.86 -6.15
C VAL A 273 -7.59 -13.53 -5.72
N VAL A 274 -6.50 -13.56 -4.96
CA VAL A 274 -5.85 -12.37 -4.41
C VAL A 274 -4.35 -12.37 -4.70
N THR A 275 -3.87 -11.31 -5.35
CA THR A 275 -2.45 -11.07 -5.64
C THR A 275 -2.14 -9.57 -5.62
N GLY A 276 -0.86 -9.21 -5.49
CA GLY A 276 -0.38 -7.85 -5.74
C GLY A 276 -0.20 -7.60 -7.24
N THR A 277 -0.39 -6.36 -7.69
CA THR A 277 -0.06 -5.95 -9.07
C THR A 277 1.41 -5.57 -9.20
N LEU A 278 1.99 -4.98 -8.15
CA LEU A 278 3.42 -4.75 -7.99
C LEU A 278 3.79 -5.07 -6.53
N PHE A 279 4.71 -6.01 -6.34
CA PHE A 279 5.09 -6.44 -5.00
C PHE A 279 6.13 -5.48 -4.40
N SER A 280 5.86 -4.97 -3.21
CA SER A 280 6.61 -3.86 -2.62
C SER A 280 8.05 -4.21 -2.22
N MET A 281 8.34 -5.48 -1.95
CA MET A 281 9.67 -5.93 -1.51
C MET A 281 10.56 -6.31 -2.70
N ASP A 282 10.00 -7.05 -3.67
CA ASP A 282 10.76 -7.65 -4.77
C ASP A 282 10.61 -6.88 -6.09
N SER A 283 9.66 -5.94 -6.16
CA SER A 283 9.36 -5.10 -7.34
C SER A 283 9.03 -5.88 -8.61
N ASP A 284 8.53 -7.11 -8.46
CA ASP A 284 8.01 -7.94 -9.53
C ASP A 284 6.49 -7.87 -9.60
N SER A 285 5.95 -8.37 -10.72
CA SER A 285 4.54 -8.27 -11.07
C SER A 285 4.08 -9.57 -11.74
N PRO A 286 2.84 -10.03 -11.47
CA PRO A 286 2.25 -11.14 -12.21
C PRO A 286 1.89 -10.70 -13.62
N ASP A 287 1.82 -11.65 -14.55
CA ASP A 287 1.10 -11.42 -15.81
C ASP A 287 -0.42 -11.43 -15.50
N ILE A 288 -0.97 -10.23 -15.28
CA ILE A 288 -2.40 -10.02 -14.98
C ILE A 288 -3.31 -10.46 -16.12
N LYS A 289 -2.83 -10.51 -17.37
CA LYS A 289 -3.65 -10.98 -18.50
C LYS A 289 -3.74 -12.49 -18.54
N GLU A 290 -2.69 -13.18 -18.14
CA GLU A 290 -2.63 -14.64 -18.09
C GLU A 290 -3.36 -15.20 -16.85
N LEU A 291 -3.24 -14.51 -15.70
CA LEU A 291 -3.90 -14.87 -14.43
C LEU A 291 -5.43 -14.74 -14.49
#